data_AF-A0A183Q7C6-F1
#
_entry.id   AF-A0A183Q7C6-F1
#
_cell.length_a   1.000
_cell.length_b   1.000
_cell.length_c   1.000
_cell.angle_alpha   90.00
_cell.angle_beta   90.00
_cell.angle_gamma   90.00
#
_symmetry.space_group_name_H-M   'P 1'
#
loop_
_entity.id
_entity.type
_entity.pdbx_description
1 polymer ?
#
loop_
_entity_poly.entity_id
_entity_poly.type
_entity_poly.pdbx_seq_one_letter_code
_entity_poly.pdbx_strand_id
1 'polypeptide(L)'
;MLLHSDNEEEYAPQIQGVAPMLSKEARNVFIGWESHGPRIIKAPFKTKEGITMNVIQCCAPTNDSDDDGNDQFYDRLQSVIAKCSGKDLTILIGGLNAKVGMDNTRYEDIMGRHGLGGRNGNGKRFANLWL
;
A
#
# COMPACT_ATOMS: atom_id res chain seq x y z
N MET A 1 13.23 -11.07 10.17
CA MET A 1 13.78 -10.81 8.81
C MET A 1 13.33 -9.44 8.40
N LEU A 2 14.24 -8.62 7.92
CA LEU A 2 13.95 -7.29 7.41
C LEU A 2 13.72 -7.41 5.90
N LEU A 3 12.57 -6.94 5.43
CA LEU A 3 12.33 -6.70 4.01
C LEU A 3 12.54 -5.20 3.77
N HIS A 4 13.08 -4.81 2.62
CA HIS A 4 13.35 -3.40 2.34
C HIS A 4 13.21 -3.11 0.84
N SER A 5 12.67 -1.94 0.51
CA SER A 5 12.57 -1.45 -0.86
C SER A 5 13.61 -0.37 -1.05
N ASP A 6 14.75 -0.76 -1.61
CA ASP A 6 15.81 0.19 -1.91
C ASP A 6 15.60 0.80 -3.30
N ASN A 7 16.18 1.99 -3.48
CA ASN A 7 16.42 2.53 -4.82
C ASN A 7 17.60 1.79 -5.45
N GLU A 8 17.56 1.61 -6.77
CA GLU A 8 18.65 1.00 -7.53
C GLU A 8 19.93 1.88 -7.53
N GLU A 9 19.81 3.16 -7.16
CA GLU A 9 20.92 4.11 -7.10
C GLU A 9 21.58 4.13 -5.72
N GLU A 10 22.87 3.75 -5.67
CA GLU A 10 23.72 3.63 -4.47
C GLU A 10 23.82 4.92 -3.63
N TYR A 11 23.55 6.09 -4.22
CA TYR A 11 23.65 7.40 -3.58
C TYR A 11 22.33 8.20 -3.54
N ALA A 12 21.20 7.58 -3.93
CA ALA A 12 19.92 8.28 -3.83
C ALA A 12 19.60 8.58 -2.34
N PRO A 13 19.05 9.76 -2.02
CA PRO A 13 18.63 10.06 -0.66
C PRO A 13 17.69 8.96 -0.12
N GLN A 14 18.04 8.36 1.02
CA GLN A 14 17.28 7.29 1.70
C GLN A 14 15.97 7.79 2.33
N ILE A 15 15.17 8.55 1.58
CA ILE A 15 13.98 9.25 2.09
C ILE A 15 12.70 8.49 1.72
N GLN A 16 12.78 7.42 0.91
CA GLN A 16 11.62 6.85 0.23
C GLN A 16 11.32 5.37 0.56
N GLY A 17 12.25 4.66 1.20
CA GLY A 17 12.15 3.22 1.46
C GLY A 17 11.02 2.83 2.42
N VAL A 18 10.42 1.67 2.18
CA VAL A 18 9.57 0.98 3.16
C VAL A 18 10.24 -0.32 3.60
N ALA A 19 10.07 -0.71 4.86
CA ALA A 19 10.73 -1.89 5.39
C ALA A 19 9.91 -2.58 6.49
N PRO A 20 9.12 -3.62 6.16
CA PRO A 20 8.46 -4.42 7.18
C PRO A 20 9.46 -5.37 7.85
N MET A 21 9.34 -5.48 9.17
CA MET A 21 10.11 -6.44 9.97
C MET A 21 9.24 -7.63 10.37
N LEU A 22 9.73 -8.83 10.06
CA LEU A 22 9.03 -10.08 10.35
C LEU A 22 9.59 -10.79 11.58
N SER A 23 8.67 -11.22 12.47
CA SER A 23 8.98 -12.09 13.61
C SER A 23 9.48 -13.47 13.16
N LYS A 24 9.85 -14.34 14.09
CA LYS A 24 10.26 -15.72 13.76
C LYS A 24 9.09 -16.52 13.20
N GLU A 25 7.91 -16.36 13.78
CA GLU A 25 6.71 -17.10 13.43
C GLU A 25 6.19 -16.69 12.06
N ALA A 26 6.18 -15.38 11.77
CA ALA A 26 5.78 -14.84 10.47
C ALA A 26 6.68 -15.35 9.33
N ARG A 27 7.98 -15.55 9.60
CA ARG A 27 8.92 -16.11 8.60
C ARG A 27 8.57 -17.53 8.18
N ASN A 28 7.97 -18.33 9.05
CA ASN A 28 7.66 -19.74 8.73
C ASN A 28 6.52 -19.87 7.71
N VAL A 29 5.68 -18.84 7.59
CA VAL A 29 4.54 -18.80 6.68
C VAL A 29 4.72 -17.79 5.55
N PHE A 30 5.86 -17.11 5.52
CA PHE A 30 6.22 -16.14 4.48
C PHE A 30 6.58 -16.86 3.19
N ILE A 31 6.00 -16.41 2.06
CA ILE A 31 6.19 -17.06 0.76
C ILE A 31 7.35 -16.40 -0.02
N GLY A 32 7.46 -15.07 0.06
CA GLY A 32 8.42 -14.26 -0.68
C GLY A 32 8.03 -12.79 -0.62
N TRP A 33 8.80 -11.91 -1.25
CA TRP A 33 8.45 -10.50 -1.36
C TRP A 33 8.90 -9.92 -2.69
N GLU A 34 8.23 -8.84 -3.08
CA GLU A 34 8.54 -8.06 -4.27
C GLU A 34 8.57 -6.58 -3.89
N SER A 35 9.58 -5.86 -4.39
CA SER A 35 9.60 -4.40 -4.39
C SER A 35 9.00 -3.88 -5.69
N HIS A 36 8.22 -2.81 -5.61
CA HIS A 36 7.65 -2.12 -6.76
C HIS A 36 8.10 -0.65 -6.77
N GLY A 37 9.41 -0.46 -6.88
CA GLY A 37 10.07 0.82 -6.64
C GLY A 37 10.27 1.10 -5.15
N PRO A 38 10.81 2.27 -4.78
CA PRO A 38 11.25 2.52 -3.40
C PRO A 38 10.13 2.53 -2.37
N ARG A 39 8.87 2.75 -2.79
CA ARG A 39 7.76 3.10 -1.90
C ARG A 39 6.73 2.01 -1.70
N ILE A 40 6.89 0.84 -2.31
CA ILE A 40 5.88 -0.24 -2.27
C ILE A 40 6.58 -1.60 -2.13
N ILE A 41 6.22 -2.36 -1.09
CA ILE A 41 6.58 -3.77 -0.92
C ILE A 41 5.30 -4.59 -0.89
N LYS A 42 5.29 -5.71 -1.63
CA LYS A 42 4.31 -6.78 -1.49
C LYS A 42 4.96 -7.98 -0.80
N ALA A 43 4.34 -8.47 0.26
CA ALA A 43 4.80 -9.60 1.06
C ALA A 43 3.64 -10.60 1.25
N PRO A 44 3.56 -11.67 0.44
CA PRO A 44 2.62 -12.77 0.63
C PRO A 44 2.98 -13.72 1.79
N PHE A 45 1.96 -14.13 2.53
CA PHE A 45 2.01 -15.12 3.60
C PHE A 45 0.94 -16.20 3.39
N LYS A 46 1.25 -17.45 3.73
CA LYS A 46 0.28 -18.55 3.67
C LYS A 46 -0.49 -18.66 4.97
N THR A 47 -1.83 -18.61 4.91
CA THR A 47 -2.67 -18.88 6.08
C THR A 47 -2.86 -20.38 6.29
N LYS A 48 -3.40 -20.77 7.45
CA LYS A 48 -3.66 -22.18 7.77
C LYS A 48 -4.73 -22.80 6.87
N GLU A 49 -5.64 -21.98 6.37
CA GLU A 49 -6.74 -22.32 5.47
C GLU A 49 -6.27 -22.50 4.01
N GLY A 50 -4.98 -22.32 3.74
CA GLY A 50 -4.41 -22.42 2.40
C GLY A 50 -4.64 -21.19 1.52
N ILE A 51 -5.21 -20.12 2.08
CA ILE A 51 -5.38 -18.83 1.42
C ILE A 51 -4.06 -18.05 1.52
N THR A 52 -3.72 -17.29 0.47
CA THR A 52 -2.61 -16.35 0.54
C THR A 52 -3.11 -15.03 1.12
N MET A 53 -2.38 -14.50 2.10
CA MET A 53 -2.55 -13.15 2.61
C MET A 53 -1.43 -12.26 2.06
N ASN A 54 -1.78 -11.35 1.17
CA ASN A 54 -0.90 -10.34 0.59
C ASN A 54 -0.87 -9.12 1.51
N VAL A 55 0.29 -8.84 2.13
CA VAL A 55 0.51 -7.57 2.84
C VAL A 55 1.25 -6.62 1.91
N ILE A 56 0.63 -5.50 1.57
CA ILE A 56 1.24 -4.44 0.75
C ILE A 56 1.56 -3.28 1.69
N GLN A 57 2.84 -3.05 1.95
CA GLN A 57 3.30 -1.87 2.67
C GLN A 57 3.68 -0.77 1.68
N CYS A 58 3.24 0.45 1.90
CA CYS A 58 3.62 1.57 1.04
C CYS A 58 3.79 2.91 1.76
N CYS A 59 4.46 3.86 1.08
CA CYS A 59 4.63 5.24 1.53
C CYS A 59 4.38 6.21 0.37
N ALA A 60 3.16 6.73 0.29
CA ALA A 60 2.75 7.68 -0.74
C ALA A 60 3.58 8.98 -0.64
N PRO A 61 3.77 9.71 -1.75
CA PRO A 61 4.28 11.08 -1.71
C PRO A 61 3.38 12.00 -0.86
N THR A 62 3.93 13.14 -0.42
CA THR A 62 3.16 14.16 0.31
C THR A 62 2.20 14.88 -0.63
N ASN A 63 1.12 15.48 -0.12
CA ASN A 63 0.17 16.23 -0.98
C ASN A 63 0.78 17.48 -1.63
N ASP A 64 1.93 17.94 -1.14
CA ASP A 64 2.68 19.07 -1.72
C ASP A 64 3.59 18.63 -2.89
N SER A 65 3.65 17.33 -3.17
CA SER A 65 4.32 16.81 -4.36
C SER A 65 3.46 16.99 -5.60
N ASP A 66 4.09 17.03 -6.76
CA ASP A 66 3.41 17.16 -8.04
C ASP A 66 2.33 16.07 -8.22
N ASP A 67 1.20 16.45 -8.81
CA ASP A 67 0.06 15.55 -8.98
C ASP A 67 0.43 14.35 -9.86
N ASP A 68 1.27 14.55 -10.88
CA ASP A 68 1.79 13.49 -11.76
C ASP A 68 2.56 12.42 -10.96
N GLY A 69 3.34 12.84 -9.96
CA GLY A 69 4.09 11.93 -9.09
C GLY A 69 3.19 11.13 -8.16
N ASN A 70 2.10 11.74 -7.68
CA ASN A 70 1.08 11.03 -6.90
C ASN A 70 0.32 10.03 -7.78
N ASP A 71 -0.14 10.45 -8.96
CA ASP A 71 -0.86 9.58 -9.89
C ASP A 71 -0.02 8.36 -10.26
N GLN A 72 1.24 8.54 -10.64
CA GLN A 72 2.15 7.43 -10.94
C GLN A 72 2.30 6.45 -9.76
N PHE A 73 2.37 6.95 -8.52
CA PHE A 73 2.43 6.09 -7.34
C PHE A 73 1.14 5.28 -7.18
N TYR A 74 -0.03 5.91 -7.28
CA TYR A 74 -1.32 5.24 -7.11
C TYR A 74 -1.63 4.26 -8.25
N ASP A 75 -1.26 4.57 -9.49
CA ASP A 75 -1.37 3.67 -10.65
C ASP A 75 -0.51 2.42 -10.46
N ARG A 76 0.73 2.60 -9.98
CA ARG A 76 1.60 1.48 -9.65
C ARG A 76 1.02 0.65 -8.51
N LEU A 77 0.51 1.29 -7.46
CA LEU A 77 -0.12 0.60 -6.33
C LEU A 77 -1.34 -0.21 -6.77
N GLN A 78 -2.20 0.36 -7.61
CA GLN A 78 -3.36 -0.32 -8.17
C GLN A 78 -2.93 -1.53 -9.01
N SER A 79 -1.86 -1.42 -9.79
CA SER A 79 -1.29 -2.53 -10.56
C SER A 79 -0.77 -3.67 -9.68
N VAL A 80 -0.21 -3.37 -8.51
CA VAL A 80 0.22 -4.39 -7.53
C VAL A 80 -0.98 -5.09 -6.90
N ILE A 81 -2.01 -4.32 -6.55
CA ILE A 81 -3.27 -4.81 -6.02
C ILE A 81 -3.97 -5.75 -7.02
N ALA A 82 -4.06 -5.36 -8.29
CA ALA A 82 -4.71 -6.14 -9.34
C ALA A 82 -4.05 -7.51 -9.59
N LYS A 83 -2.76 -7.65 -9.23
CA LYS A 83 -2.02 -8.92 -9.29
C LYS A 83 -2.30 -9.85 -8.09
N CYS A 84 -3.01 -9.40 -7.07
CA CYS A 84 -3.49 -10.26 -5.99
C CYS A 84 -4.76 -11.00 -6.46
N SER A 85 -4.82 -12.32 -6.22
CA SER A 85 -5.98 -13.12 -6.63
C SER A 85 -7.22 -12.70 -5.82
N GLY A 86 -8.41 -12.68 -6.44
CA GLY A 86 -9.65 -12.36 -5.72
C GLY A 86 -10.05 -13.36 -4.63
N LYS A 87 -9.39 -14.54 -4.58
CA LYS A 87 -9.53 -15.51 -3.49
C LYS A 87 -8.57 -15.24 -2.32
N ASP A 88 -7.56 -14.41 -2.55
CA ASP A 88 -6.54 -14.08 -1.57
C ASP A 88 -7.01 -12.93 -0.68
N LEU A 89 -6.52 -12.89 0.55
CA LEU A 89 -6.69 -11.73 1.41
C LEU A 89 -5.66 -10.67 1.02
N THR A 90 -6.05 -9.41 0.88
CA THR A 90 -5.12 -8.30 0.62
C THR A 90 -5.26 -7.25 1.70
N ILE A 91 -4.15 -6.92 2.36
CA ILE A 91 -4.06 -5.86 3.36
C ILE A 91 -3.11 -4.80 2.81
N LEU A 92 -3.65 -3.60 2.55
CA LEU A 92 -2.86 -2.42 2.21
C LEU A 92 -2.61 -1.59 3.47
N ILE A 93 -1.34 -1.32 3.78
CA ILE A 93 -0.93 -0.57 4.97
C ILE A 93 0.20 0.41 4.65
N GLY A 94 0.30 1.46 5.46
CA GLY A 94 1.41 2.41 5.42
C GLY A 94 0.96 3.86 5.35
N GLY A 95 1.89 4.74 5.02
CA GLY A 95 1.66 6.19 4.98
C GLY A 95 1.09 6.63 3.64
N LEU A 96 -0.23 6.64 3.49
CA LEU A 96 -0.90 7.03 2.23
C LEU A 96 -1.05 8.56 2.06
N ASN A 97 -0.79 9.34 3.11
CA ASN A 97 -1.02 10.79 3.13
C ASN A 97 -2.45 11.21 2.71
N ALA A 98 -3.39 10.27 2.84
CA ALA A 98 -4.78 10.39 2.45
C ALA A 98 -5.61 10.96 3.59
N LYS A 99 -6.35 12.03 3.30
CA LYS A 99 -7.51 12.47 4.09
C LYS A 99 -8.73 12.08 3.29
N VAL A 100 -9.50 11.12 3.78
CA VAL A 100 -10.70 10.64 3.07
C VAL A 100 -11.94 11.46 3.39
N GLY A 101 -11.96 12.20 4.50
CA GLY A 101 -13.08 13.01 4.97
C GLY A 101 -14.26 12.18 5.51
N MET A 102 -15.36 12.84 5.88
CA MET A 102 -16.58 12.16 6.37
C MET A 102 -17.58 11.79 5.27
N ASP A 103 -17.54 12.49 4.14
CA ASP A 103 -18.46 12.28 3.01
C ASP A 103 -18.12 10.98 2.29
N ASN A 104 -18.91 9.93 2.52
CA ASN A 104 -18.73 8.64 1.88
C ASN A 104 -19.70 8.41 0.70
N THR A 105 -20.28 9.45 0.13
CA THR A 105 -21.21 9.33 -1.00
C THR A 105 -20.53 8.60 -2.18
N ARG A 106 -21.11 7.48 -2.65
CA ARG A 106 -20.55 6.54 -3.65
C ARG A 106 -19.44 5.60 -3.17
N TYR A 107 -19.07 5.63 -1.89
CA TYR A 107 -18.04 4.78 -1.27
C TYR A 107 -18.60 4.05 -0.04
N GLU A 108 -19.91 3.95 0.09
CA GLU A 108 -20.59 3.50 1.31
C GLU A 108 -20.20 2.07 1.73
N ASP A 109 -19.88 1.21 0.75
CA ASP A 109 -19.48 -0.18 0.98
C ASP A 109 -18.04 -0.34 1.47
N ILE A 110 -17.17 0.66 1.23
CA ILE A 110 -15.72 0.58 1.52
C ILE A 110 -15.23 1.65 2.49
N MET A 111 -16.04 2.66 2.79
CA MET A 111 -15.66 3.82 3.60
C MET A 111 -16.73 4.20 4.63
N GLY A 112 -16.32 4.33 5.89
CA GLY A 112 -17.15 4.87 6.97
C GLY A 112 -17.20 6.41 7.03
N ARG A 113 -18.08 6.95 7.87
CA ARG A 113 -18.34 8.41 7.99
C ARG A 113 -17.56 9.13 9.10
N HIS A 114 -16.57 8.48 9.69
CA HIS A 114 -15.82 9.01 10.85
C HIS A 114 -14.57 9.81 10.48
N GLY A 115 -14.28 10.01 9.18
CA GLY A 115 -13.09 10.74 8.76
C GLY A 115 -13.17 12.23 9.09
N LEU A 116 -12.02 12.82 9.44
CA LEU A 116 -11.92 14.22 9.83
C LEU A 116 -11.57 15.11 8.62
N GLY A 117 -12.18 16.29 8.56
CA GLY A 117 -11.91 17.31 7.54
C GLY A 117 -12.44 16.94 6.15
N GLY A 118 -11.99 17.71 5.14
CA GLY A 118 -12.30 17.46 3.74
C GLY A 118 -11.39 16.41 3.09
N ARG A 119 -11.90 15.74 2.05
CA ARG A 119 -11.12 14.79 1.25
C ARG A 119 -10.05 15.55 0.46
N ASN A 120 -8.79 15.10 0.55
CA ASN A 120 -7.69 15.63 -0.28
C ASN A 120 -7.45 14.78 -1.55
N GLY A 121 -6.54 15.21 -2.42
CA GLY A 121 -6.21 14.51 -3.68
C GLY A 121 -5.82 13.05 -3.44
N ASN A 122 -4.91 12.78 -2.51
CA ASN A 122 -4.51 11.42 -2.15
C ASN A 122 -5.65 10.61 -1.52
N GLY A 123 -6.57 11.25 -0.80
CA GLY A 123 -7.78 10.61 -0.29
C GLY A 123 -8.73 10.16 -1.38
N LYS A 124 -8.85 10.94 -2.46
CA LYS A 124 -9.62 10.53 -3.65
C LYS A 124 -8.98 9.35 -4.35
N ARG A 125 -7.67 9.40 -4.60
CA ARG A 125 -6.91 8.30 -5.23
C ARG A 125 -6.99 7.02 -4.41
N PHE A 126 -6.82 7.13 -3.09
CA PHE A 126 -6.90 6.01 -2.17
C PHE A 126 -8.29 5.34 -2.15
N ALA A 127 -9.36 6.14 -2.09
CA ALA A 127 -10.72 5.61 -2.05
C ALA A 127 -11.11 4.87 -3.36
N ASN A 128 -10.44 5.17 -4.48
CA ASN A 128 -10.69 4.55 -5.78
C ASN A 128 -9.91 3.26 -6.03
N LEU A 129 -9.03 2.81 -5.11
CA LEU A 129 -8.16 1.64 -5.38
C LEU A 129 -8.92 0.33 -5.60
N TRP A 130 -10.15 0.22 -5.07
CA TRP A 130 -10.96 -1.00 -5.06
C TRP A 130 -12.34 -0.82 -5.69
N LEU A 131 -12.58 0.33 -6.34
CA LEU A 131 -13.76 0.59 -7.15
C LEU A 131 -13.50 0.18 -8.60
#